data_AF-A0A3D5BB88-F1
#
_entry.id   AF-A0A3D5BB88-F1
#
_cell.length_a   1.000
_cell.length_b   1.000
_cell.length_c   1.000
_cell.angle_alpha   90.00
_cell.angle_beta   90.00
_cell.angle_gamma   90.00
#
_symmetry.space_group_name_H-M   'P 1'
#
loop_
_entity.id
_entity.type
_entity.pdbx_description
1 polymer ?
#
loop_
_entity_poly.entity_id
_entity_poly.type
_entity_poly.pdbx_seq_one_letter_code
_entity_poly.pdbx_strand_id
1 'polypeptide(L)'
;MKKLFDILFFLLEGGKMKQIAFLLIFVLLLFACAANNTHYNKELKQWVGQPVKVLEAAWGKPTGQKVISENTHVLTYTKTNEYFVPTEYYYDNLGWGAGEIVYDPFFDEYTMTPYSQIVDSEIEGICQTSFVVTNGTIQSYQWRGDCN
;
A
#
# COMPACT_ATOMS: atom_id res chain seq x y z
N MET A 1 -0.42 35.39 -10.57
CA MET A 1 -0.01 34.50 -11.68
C MET A 1 1.06 35.11 -12.59
N LYS A 2 0.97 36.40 -12.96
CA LYS A 2 1.96 37.07 -13.84
C LYS A 2 3.40 37.09 -13.28
N LYS A 3 3.57 37.39 -11.98
CA LYS A 3 4.88 37.40 -11.31
C LYS A 3 5.60 36.05 -11.23
N LEU A 4 4.87 34.93 -11.32
CA LEU A 4 5.47 33.59 -11.28
C LEU A 4 6.06 33.23 -12.66
N PHE A 5 5.42 33.72 -13.73
CA PHE A 5 5.84 33.52 -15.11
C PHE A 5 7.10 34.32 -15.45
N ASP A 6 7.20 35.55 -14.93
CA ASP A 6 8.37 36.41 -15.15
C ASP A 6 9.64 35.85 -14.49
N ILE A 7 9.52 35.24 -13.31
CA ILE A 7 10.65 34.59 -12.61
C ILE A 7 11.10 33.33 -13.35
N LEU A 8 10.16 32.55 -13.90
CA LEU A 8 10.45 31.38 -14.73
C LEU A 8 11.16 31.76 -16.04
N PHE A 9 10.78 32.89 -16.64
CA PHE A 9 11.41 33.39 -17.85
C PHE A 9 12.84 33.91 -17.59
N PHE A 10 13.05 34.61 -16.47
CA PHE A 10 14.37 35.14 -16.09
C PHE A 10 15.41 34.05 -15.77
N LEU A 11 14.98 32.89 -15.28
CA LEU A 11 15.87 31.78 -14.96
C LEU A 11 16.34 30.98 -16.20
N LEU A 12 15.71 31.17 -17.37
CA LEU A 12 16.00 30.40 -18.60
C LEU A 12 17.08 31.03 -19.50
N GLU A 13 17.47 32.28 -19.28
CA GLU A 13 18.43 33.02 -20.12
C GLU A 13 19.91 32.80 -19.71
N GLY A 14 20.18 32.26 -18.52
CA GLY A 14 21.54 31.95 -18.06
C GLY A 14 21.93 30.49 -18.33
N GLY A 15 22.93 30.23 -19.18
CA GLY A 15 23.40 28.87 -19.51
C GLY A 15 23.76 27.98 -18.31
N LYS A 16 24.14 28.57 -17.16
CA LYS A 16 24.39 27.85 -15.89
C LYS A 16 23.10 27.52 -15.11
N MET A 17 22.03 28.30 -15.28
CA MET A 17 20.74 28.08 -14.60
C MET A 17 19.94 26.93 -15.20
N LYS A 18 20.10 26.62 -16.50
CA LYS A 18 19.48 25.43 -17.11
C LYS A 18 19.97 24.11 -16.49
N GLN A 19 21.26 24.01 -16.16
CA GLN A 19 21.79 22.82 -15.48
C GLN A 19 21.30 22.72 -14.03
N ILE A 20 21.22 23.84 -13.32
CA ILE A 20 20.67 23.90 -11.96
C ILE A 20 19.18 23.55 -11.96
N ALA A 21 18.41 24.03 -12.94
CA ALA A 21 17.00 23.72 -13.09
C ALA A 21 16.77 22.24 -13.42
N PHE A 22 17.59 21.64 -14.30
CA PHE A 22 17.55 20.20 -14.58
C PHE A 22 17.88 19.37 -13.34
N LEU A 23 18.87 19.79 -12.56
CA LEU A 23 19.28 19.12 -11.33
C LEU A 23 18.20 19.24 -10.25
N LEU A 24 17.52 20.39 -10.15
CA LEU A 24 16.36 20.59 -9.27
C LEU A 24 15.17 19.68 -9.65
N ILE A 25 14.86 19.56 -10.94
CA ILE A 25 13.79 18.66 -11.42
C ILE A 25 14.15 17.20 -11.14
N PHE A 26 15.41 16.81 -11.33
CA PHE A 26 15.90 15.46 -11.05
C PHE A 26 15.83 15.14 -9.55
N VAL A 27 16.17 16.09 -8.68
CA VAL A 27 16.02 15.94 -7.22
C VAL A 27 14.55 15.83 -6.81
N LEU A 28 13.65 16.60 -7.41
CA LEU A 28 12.21 16.53 -7.13
C LEU A 28 11.60 15.18 -7.56
N LEU A 29 12.07 14.61 -8.68
CA LEU A 29 11.64 13.29 -9.14
C LEU A 29 12.10 12.14 -8.20
N LEU A 30 13.25 12.28 -7.54
CA LEU A 30 13.73 11.29 -6.58
C LEU A 30 12.87 11.20 -5.30
N PHE A 31 12.21 12.29 -4.91
CA PHE A 31 11.31 12.28 -3.73
C PHE A 31 9.92 11.70 -4.02
N ALA A 32 9.51 11.56 -5.28
CA ALA A 32 8.20 11.01 -5.64
C ALA A 32 8.09 9.50 -5.38
N CYS A 33 9.21 8.76 -5.38
CA CYS A 33 9.22 7.31 -5.17
C CYS A 33 8.95 6.91 -3.69
N ALA A 34 9.03 7.84 -2.74
CA ALA A 34 8.82 7.56 -1.31
C ALA A 34 7.38 7.82 -0.82
N ALA A 35 6.49 8.36 -1.65
CA ALA A 35 5.20 8.89 -1.21
C ALA A 35 4.09 7.84 -1.03
N ASN A 36 4.18 6.68 -1.69
CA ASN A 36 3.08 5.70 -1.74
C ASN A 36 2.82 4.93 -0.43
N ASN A 37 3.69 5.03 0.58
CA ASN A 37 3.53 4.29 1.85
C ASN A 37 3.26 5.20 3.05
N THR A 38 2.93 6.47 2.79
CA THR A 38 2.79 7.50 3.82
C THR A 38 1.51 7.34 4.64
N HIS A 39 0.44 6.78 4.07
CA HIS A 39 -0.82 6.57 4.77
C HIS A 39 -0.71 5.48 5.84
N TYR A 40 -0.32 4.26 5.46
CA TYR A 40 -0.18 3.15 6.40
C TYR A 40 0.82 3.45 7.50
N ASN A 41 1.97 4.06 7.15
CA ASN A 41 2.97 4.42 8.14
C ASN A 41 2.45 5.47 9.14
N LYS A 42 1.60 6.41 8.71
CA LYS A 42 0.95 7.39 9.59
C LYS A 42 -0.01 6.71 10.56
N GLU A 43 -0.80 5.74 10.08
CA GLU A 43 -1.67 4.94 10.93
C GLU A 43 -0.86 4.13 11.95
N LEU A 44 0.25 3.50 11.55
CA LEU A 44 1.05 2.70 12.47
C LEU A 44 1.70 3.55 13.57
N LYS A 45 2.11 4.77 13.23
CA LYS A 45 2.75 5.69 14.18
C LYS A 45 1.88 6.02 15.38
N GLN A 46 0.55 6.02 15.23
CA GLN A 46 -0.37 6.35 16.32
C GLN A 46 -0.37 5.29 17.45
N TRP A 47 0.08 4.07 17.16
CA TRP A 47 0.14 2.99 18.13
C TRP A 47 1.37 3.05 19.04
N VAL A 48 2.42 3.77 18.64
CA VAL A 48 3.63 3.89 19.47
C VAL A 48 3.30 4.62 20.77
N GLY A 49 3.67 4.03 21.89
CA GLY A 49 3.34 4.51 23.24
C GLY A 49 1.97 4.05 23.77
N GLN A 50 1.14 3.42 22.94
CA GLN A 50 -0.14 2.87 23.39
C GLN A 50 0.03 1.53 24.12
N PRO A 51 -0.86 1.20 25.07
CA PRO A 51 -0.92 -0.13 25.64
C PRO A 51 -1.28 -1.17 24.57
N VAL A 52 -0.62 -2.33 24.62
CA VAL A 52 -0.84 -3.42 23.67
C VAL A 52 -2.31 -3.87 23.62
N LYS A 53 -3.02 -3.81 24.75
CA LYS A 53 -4.44 -4.15 24.84
C LYS A 53 -5.34 -3.29 23.94
N VAL A 54 -4.96 -2.04 23.69
CA VAL A 54 -5.73 -1.14 22.81
C VAL A 54 -5.53 -1.57 21.36
N LEU A 55 -4.30 -1.94 20.99
CA LEU A 55 -4.00 -2.49 19.68
C LEU A 55 -4.76 -3.81 19.45
N GLU A 56 -4.69 -4.75 20.39
CA GLU A 56 -5.40 -6.04 20.29
C GLU A 56 -6.92 -5.88 20.22
N ALA A 57 -7.49 -4.87 20.89
CA ALA A 57 -8.90 -4.56 20.78
C ALA A 57 -9.29 -4.04 19.38
N ALA A 58 -8.39 -3.30 18.72
CA ALA A 58 -8.64 -2.73 17.40
C ALA A 58 -8.29 -3.68 16.25
N TRP A 59 -7.24 -4.49 16.41
CA TRP A 59 -6.66 -5.34 15.35
C TRP A 59 -6.95 -6.83 15.55
N GLY A 60 -7.50 -7.21 16.70
CA GLY A 60 -7.72 -8.60 17.07
C GLY A 60 -6.44 -9.28 17.57
N LYS A 61 -6.46 -10.61 17.57
CA LYS A 61 -5.30 -11.40 18.01
C LYS A 61 -4.19 -11.37 16.95
N PRO A 62 -2.91 -11.29 17.36
CA PRO A 62 -1.80 -11.36 16.42
C PRO A 62 -1.73 -12.74 15.78
N THR A 63 -1.32 -12.79 14.51
CA THR A 63 -1.05 -14.01 13.76
C THR A 63 0.13 -14.79 14.35
N GLY A 64 1.08 -14.09 14.97
CA GLY A 64 2.21 -14.72 15.65
C GLY A 64 2.82 -13.83 16.72
N GLN A 65 3.53 -14.46 17.66
CA GLN A 65 4.24 -13.77 18.73
C GLN A 65 5.63 -14.37 18.92
N LYS A 66 6.63 -13.52 19.09
CA LYS A 66 7.99 -13.92 19.51
C LYS A 66 8.31 -13.29 20.86
N VAL A 67 8.56 -14.12 21.87
CA VAL A 67 9.04 -13.66 23.18
C VAL A 67 10.55 -13.43 23.07
N ILE A 68 11.00 -12.22 23.42
CA ILE A 68 12.43 -11.87 23.50
C ILE A 68 12.91 -12.02 24.95
N SER A 69 12.11 -11.56 25.89
CA SER A 69 12.30 -11.69 27.34
C SER A 69 10.94 -11.68 28.05
N GLU A 70 10.91 -11.84 29.37
CA GLU A 70 9.66 -11.81 30.16
C GLU A 70 8.80 -10.58 29.90
N ASN A 71 9.44 -9.43 29.69
CA ASN A 71 8.77 -8.14 29.52
C ASN A 71 8.77 -7.63 28.08
N THR A 72 9.50 -8.28 27.17
CA THR A 72 9.64 -7.82 25.78
C THR A 72 9.23 -8.91 24.81
N HIS A 73 8.29 -8.60 23.92
CA HIS A 73 7.84 -9.50 22.87
C HIS A 73 7.52 -8.74 21.59
N VAL A 74 7.50 -9.46 20.48
CA VAL A 74 7.09 -8.96 19.18
C VAL A 74 5.76 -9.59 18.82
N LEU A 75 4.77 -8.77 18.48
CA LEU A 75 3.49 -9.20 17.95
C LEU A 75 3.47 -8.99 16.44
N THR A 76 3.06 -9.99 15.69
CA THR A 76 3.01 -9.96 14.23
C THR A 76 1.58 -10.16 13.75
N TYR A 77 1.15 -9.30 12.84
CA TYR A 77 -0.12 -9.36 12.13
C TYR A 77 0.17 -9.56 10.64
N THR A 78 -0.41 -10.59 10.05
CA THR A 78 -0.33 -10.85 8.61
C THR A 78 -1.72 -10.73 8.01
N LYS A 79 -1.85 -9.94 6.94
CA LYS A 79 -3.03 -9.84 6.09
C LYS A 79 -2.66 -10.32 4.68
N THR A 80 -3.59 -11.02 4.05
CA THR A 80 -3.50 -11.44 2.65
C THR A 80 -4.58 -10.69 1.89
N ASN A 81 -4.19 -9.97 0.84
CA ASN A 81 -5.08 -9.31 -0.09
C ASN A 81 -5.09 -10.14 -1.37
N GLU A 82 -6.28 -10.54 -1.82
CA GLU A 82 -6.46 -11.23 -3.09
C GLU A 82 -6.76 -10.19 -4.16
N TYR A 83 -5.86 -10.05 -5.15
CA TYR A 83 -6.09 -9.18 -6.30
C TYR A 83 -6.48 -10.02 -7.52
N PHE A 84 -7.67 -9.78 -8.05
CA PHE A 84 -8.12 -10.39 -9.29
C PHE A 84 -7.63 -9.57 -10.48
N VAL A 85 -6.75 -10.15 -11.30
CA VAL A 85 -6.26 -9.52 -12.53
C VAL A 85 -7.12 -9.99 -13.70
N PRO A 86 -7.85 -9.07 -14.38
CA PRO A 86 -8.60 -9.42 -15.57
C PRO A 86 -7.67 -9.91 -16.69
N THR A 87 -8.11 -10.90 -17.47
CA THR A 87 -7.40 -11.33 -18.69
C THR A 87 -7.40 -10.23 -19.74
N GLU A 88 -6.46 -10.31 -20.70
CA GLU A 88 -6.48 -9.43 -21.89
C GLU A 88 -7.80 -9.51 -22.68
N TYR A 89 -8.53 -10.62 -22.54
CA TYR A 89 -9.82 -10.89 -23.18
C TYR A 89 -11.03 -10.41 -22.37
N TYR A 90 -10.83 -9.75 -21.22
CA TYR A 90 -11.90 -9.31 -20.33
C TYR A 90 -12.96 -8.45 -21.06
N TYR A 91 -12.52 -7.55 -21.95
CA TYR A 91 -13.43 -6.70 -22.73
C TYR A 91 -14.13 -7.42 -23.90
N ASP A 92 -13.58 -8.55 -24.36
CA ASP A 92 -14.09 -9.29 -25.51
C ASP A 92 -15.12 -10.37 -25.11
N ASN A 93 -15.16 -10.75 -23.82
CA ASN A 93 -15.99 -11.83 -23.28
C ASN A 93 -17.27 -11.35 -22.55
N LEU A 94 -17.90 -10.27 -23.03
CA LEU A 94 -19.12 -9.70 -22.42
C LEU A 94 -20.42 -10.46 -22.76
N GLY A 95 -20.45 -11.78 -22.59
CA GLY A 95 -21.72 -12.40 -22.17
C GLY A 95 -22.29 -13.59 -22.94
N TRP A 96 -21.51 -14.46 -23.58
CA TRP A 96 -22.09 -15.70 -24.12
C TRP A 96 -21.20 -16.92 -23.85
N GLY A 97 -21.32 -17.48 -22.65
CA GLY A 97 -20.81 -18.80 -22.31
C GLY A 97 -21.67 -19.45 -21.24
N ALA A 98 -22.04 -20.72 -21.41
CA ALA A 98 -22.64 -21.52 -20.35
C ALA A 98 -21.59 -21.74 -19.25
N GLY A 99 -21.65 -20.95 -18.18
CA GLY A 99 -20.69 -20.95 -17.07
C GLY A 99 -21.34 -21.15 -15.71
N GLU A 100 -20.50 -21.35 -14.70
CA GLU A 100 -20.89 -21.36 -13.28
C GLU A 100 -21.30 -19.95 -12.84
N ILE A 101 -22.22 -19.84 -11.88
CA ILE A 101 -22.59 -18.54 -11.29
C ILE A 101 -21.46 -18.12 -10.37
N VAL A 102 -20.74 -17.05 -10.73
CA VAL A 102 -19.61 -16.54 -9.94
C VAL A 102 -19.84 -15.06 -9.62
N TYR A 103 -19.34 -14.61 -8.47
CA TYR A 103 -19.42 -13.22 -8.03
C TYR A 103 -18.42 -12.36 -8.83
N ASP A 104 -18.90 -11.29 -9.44
CA ASP A 104 -18.11 -10.31 -10.18
C ASP A 104 -17.75 -9.11 -9.28
N PRO A 105 -16.48 -8.92 -8.90
CA PRO A 105 -16.08 -7.85 -7.98
C PRO A 105 -16.08 -6.45 -8.62
N PHE A 106 -16.21 -6.32 -9.94
CA PHE A 106 -16.23 -5.03 -10.64
C PHE A 106 -17.64 -4.46 -10.77
N PHE A 107 -18.62 -5.34 -10.98
CA PHE A 107 -20.03 -4.96 -11.11
C PHE A 107 -20.86 -5.18 -9.84
N ASP A 108 -20.27 -5.80 -8.80
CA ASP A 108 -20.94 -6.13 -7.54
C ASP A 108 -22.21 -6.98 -7.76
N GLU A 109 -22.12 -7.94 -8.69
CA GLU A 109 -23.23 -8.79 -9.08
C GLU A 109 -22.77 -10.23 -9.39
N TYR A 110 -23.70 -11.17 -9.39
CA TYR A 110 -23.41 -12.55 -9.80
C TYR A 110 -23.64 -12.68 -11.30
N THR A 111 -22.60 -13.01 -12.06
CA THR A 111 -22.67 -13.15 -13.52
C THR A 111 -22.47 -14.60 -13.94
N MET A 112 -23.16 -15.01 -15.01
CA MET A 112 -22.91 -16.31 -15.66
C MET A 112 -21.82 -16.12 -16.70
N THR A 113 -20.57 -16.31 -16.29
CA THR A 113 -19.40 -16.25 -17.16
C THR A 113 -18.49 -17.43 -16.87
N PRO A 114 -17.74 -17.96 -17.87
CA PRO A 114 -16.67 -18.88 -17.57
C PRO A 114 -15.57 -18.11 -16.83
N TYR A 115 -15.63 -18.11 -15.49
CA TYR A 115 -14.69 -17.39 -14.61
C TYR A 115 -13.21 -17.67 -14.96
N SER A 116 -12.92 -18.89 -15.42
CA SER A 116 -11.58 -19.29 -15.88
C SER A 116 -11.08 -18.61 -17.16
N GLN A 117 -11.89 -17.79 -17.85
CA GLN A 117 -11.50 -17.07 -19.08
C GLN A 117 -11.40 -15.55 -18.90
N ILE A 118 -11.89 -15.01 -17.78
CA ILE A 118 -11.93 -13.56 -17.52
C ILE A 118 -10.93 -13.10 -16.45
N VAL A 119 -10.39 -14.02 -15.64
CA VAL A 119 -9.34 -13.73 -14.64
C VAL A 119 -8.11 -14.58 -14.96
N ASP A 120 -6.96 -13.93 -15.19
CA ASP A 120 -5.73 -14.61 -15.61
C ASP A 120 -4.87 -15.04 -14.40
N SER A 121 -5.00 -14.32 -13.29
CA SER A 121 -4.21 -14.59 -12.08
C SER A 121 -4.83 -13.96 -10.84
N GLU A 122 -4.77 -14.70 -9.73
CA GLU A 122 -4.89 -14.16 -8.38
C GLU A 122 -3.48 -13.78 -7.90
N ILE A 123 -3.25 -12.48 -7.69
CA ILE A 123 -1.99 -12.03 -7.08
C ILE A 123 -2.24 -11.89 -5.59
N GLU A 124 -1.55 -12.70 -4.78
CA GLU A 124 -1.61 -12.60 -3.32
C GLU A 124 -0.65 -11.50 -2.83
N GLY A 125 -1.23 -10.37 -2.41
CA GLY A 125 -0.52 -9.31 -1.70
C GLY A 125 -0.44 -9.63 -0.21
N ILE A 126 0.74 -9.96 0.30
CA ILE A 126 0.93 -10.20 1.74
C ILE A 126 1.37 -8.90 2.41
N CYS A 127 0.61 -8.42 3.39
CA CYS A 127 1.05 -7.39 4.33
C CYS A 127 1.43 -8.03 5.66
N GLN A 128 2.64 -7.77 6.16
CA GLN A 128 3.03 -8.18 7.50
C GLN A 128 3.49 -6.97 8.33
N THR A 129 2.86 -6.80 9.48
CA THR A 129 3.16 -5.72 10.43
C THR A 129 3.52 -6.30 11.78
N SER A 130 4.66 -5.86 12.31
CA SER A 130 5.22 -6.32 13.57
C SER A 130 5.37 -5.15 14.54
N PHE A 131 4.94 -5.35 15.79
CA PHE A 131 5.07 -4.39 16.88
C PHE A 131 6.00 -4.93 17.96
N VAL A 132 6.97 -4.13 18.40
CA VAL A 132 7.77 -4.44 19.59
C VAL A 132 7.04 -3.89 20.80
N VAL A 133 6.74 -4.78 21.75
CA VAL A 133 6.05 -4.45 23.00
C VAL A 133 7.00 -4.68 24.15
N THR A 134 7.14 -3.68 25.00
CA THR A 134 7.93 -3.76 26.24
C THR A 134 7.07 -3.30 27.40
N ASN A 135 7.00 -4.09 28.48
CA ASN A 135 6.16 -3.83 29.65
C ASN A 135 4.69 -3.55 29.29
N GLY A 136 4.17 -4.24 28.27
CA GLY A 136 2.79 -4.06 27.81
C GLY A 136 2.52 -2.79 26.98
N THR A 137 3.55 -2.03 26.64
CA THR A 137 3.45 -0.80 25.83
C THR A 137 4.20 -0.97 24.51
N ILE A 138 3.60 -0.50 23.42
CA ILE A 138 4.19 -0.55 22.08
C ILE A 138 5.35 0.46 22.01
N GLN A 139 6.55 -0.02 21.71
CA GLN A 139 7.76 0.80 21.62
C GLN A 139 8.07 1.19 20.18
N SER A 140 7.86 0.27 19.24
CA SER A 140 8.17 0.48 17.83
C SER A 140 7.38 -0.48 16.95
N TYR A 141 7.42 -0.25 15.65
CA TYR A 141 6.80 -1.09 14.65
C TYR A 141 7.67 -1.18 13.40
N GLN A 142 7.45 -2.24 12.62
CA GLN A 142 7.98 -2.42 11.29
C GLN A 142 6.95 -3.16 10.44
N TRP A 143 6.87 -2.86 9.17
CA TRP A 143 5.98 -3.56 8.24
C TRP A 143 6.72 -3.89 6.94
N ARG A 144 6.21 -4.88 6.21
CA ARG A 144 6.73 -5.31 4.91
C ARG A 144 5.60 -5.85 4.05
N GLY A 145 5.81 -5.77 2.73
CA GLY A 145 4.83 -6.22 1.74
C GLY A 145 3.88 -5.12 1.30
N ASP A 146 2.72 -5.50 0.79
CA ASP A 146 1.72 -4.56 0.28
C ASP A 146 0.65 -4.29 1.33
N CYS A 147 0.77 -3.16 2.01
CA CYS A 147 -0.05 -2.79 3.18
C CYS A 147 -0.95 -1.56 2.93
N ASN A 148 -1.18 -1.22 1.66
CA ASN A 148 -2.02 -0.09 1.27
C ASN A 148 -3.52 -0.43 1.25
#